data_AF-A0AB74L343-F1
#
_entry.id   AF-A0AB74L343-F1
#
_cell.length_a   1.000
_cell.length_b   1.000
_cell.length_c   1.000
_cell.angle_alpha   90.00
_cell.angle_beta   90.00
_cell.angle_gamma   90.00
#
_symmetry.space_group_name_H-M   'P 1'
#
loop_
_entity.id
_entity.type
_entity.pdbx_description
1 polymer ?
#
loop_
_entity_poly.entity_id
_entity_poly.type
_entity_poly.pdbx_seq_one_letter_code
_entity_poly.pdbx_strand_id
1 'polypeptide(L)' 'MLFVFLSCVFILVMYLESLSKGMPVKRWMLLGGVLGPVAWCLFNVHYRRAFVRHVGRQSCGWRP' A
#
# COMPACT_ATOMS: atom_id res chain seq x y z
N MET A 1 1.59 16.36 20.10
CA MET A 1 2.95 15.80 19.89
C MET A 1 2.88 14.33 19.48
N LEU A 2 2.43 13.40 20.32
CA LEU A 2 2.39 11.94 19.99
C LEU A 2 1.59 11.58 18.72
N PHE A 3 0.43 12.20 18.50
CA PHE A 3 -0.37 11.95 17.29
C PHE A 3 0.33 12.33 15.99
N VAL A 4 1.20 13.35 16.02
CA VAL A 4 1.98 13.78 14.86
C VAL A 4 3.07 12.75 14.55
N PHE A 5 3.75 12.25 15.59
CA PHE A 5 4.73 11.16 15.43
C PHE A 5 4.10 9.89 14.89
N LEU A 6 2.96 9.47 15.44
CA LEU A 6 2.20 8.32 14.94
C LEU A 6 1.82 8.49 13.46
N SER A 7 1.30 9.67 13.10
CA SER A 7 0.93 9.96 11.71
C SER A 7 2.14 9.91 10.77
N CYS A 8 3.30 10.46 11.17
CA CYS A 8 4.54 10.36 10.40
C CYS A 8 5.01 8.92 10.22
N VAL A 9 4.94 8.09 11.27
CA VAL A 9 5.32 6.67 11.18
C VAL A 9 4.40 5.93 10.20
N PHE A 10 3.09 6.14 10.28
CA PHE A 10 2.13 5.52 9.35
C PHE A 10 2.36 5.97 7.89
N ILE A 11 2.67 7.24 7.68
CA ILE A 11 3.01 7.78 6.35
C ILE A 11 4.28 7.12 5.81
N LEU A 12 5.32 6.97 6.63
CA LEU A 12 6.59 6.37 6.23
C LEU A 12 6.45 4.87 5.92
N VAL A 13 5.69 4.14 6.74
CA VAL A 13 5.38 2.73 6.54
C VAL A 13 4.59 2.52 5.24
N MET A 14 3.56 3.34 4.99
CA MET A 14 2.81 3.31 3.72
C MET A 14 3.67 3.68 2.51
N TYR A 15 4.60 4.62 2.67
CA TYR A 15 5.53 5.02 1.63
C TYR A 15 6.45 3.85 1.22
N LEU A 16 7.08 3.20 2.19
CA LEU A 16 7.96 2.04 1.94
C LEU A 16 7.20 0.88 1.28
N GLU A 17 6.00 0.57 1.74
CA GLU A 17 5.19 -0.49 1.13
C GLU A 17 4.72 -0.17 -0.28
N SER A 18 4.34 1.09 -0.54
CA SER A 18 3.95 1.53 -1.87
C SER A 18 5.10 1.46 -2.87
N LEU A 19 6.32 1.77 -2.43
CA LEU A 19 7.55 1.60 -3.21
C LEU A 19 7.85 0.12 -3.47
N SER A 20 7.83 -0.72 -2.44
CA SER A 20 8.12 -2.15 -2.57
C SER A 20 7.15 -2.87 -3.50
N LYS A 21 5.87 -2.48 -3.48
CA LYS A 21 4.82 -3.08 -4.31
C LYS A 21 4.60 -2.38 -5.66
N GLY A 22 5.37 -1.33 -5.98
CA GLY A 22 5.26 -0.59 -7.26
C GLY A 22 3.90 0.09 -7.49
N MET A 23 3.17 0.40 -6.42
CA MET A 23 1.84 1.02 -6.48
C MET A 23 1.94 2.55 -6.43
N PRO A 24 0.95 3.32 -6.94
CA PRO A 24 1.04 4.78 -7.03
C PRO A 24 1.12 5.47 -5.66
N VAL A 25 2.36 5.76 -5.24
CA VAL A 25 2.76 6.27 -3.91
C VAL A 25 1.94 7.50 -3.47
N LYS A 26 1.79 8.49 -4.36
CA LYS A 26 1.12 9.77 -4.05
C LYS A 26 -0.30 9.60 -3.50
N ARG A 27 -1.07 8.63 -4.03
CA ARG A 27 -2.47 8.42 -3.64
C ARG A 27 -2.58 7.72 -2.28
N TRP A 28 -1.69 6.78 -2.02
CA TRP A 28 -1.72 5.95 -0.82
C TRP A 28 -1.10 6.63 0.39
N MET A 29 -0.15 7.55 0.18
CA MET A 29 0.44 8.38 1.23
C MET A 29 -0.59 9.32 1.86
N LEU A 30 -1.44 9.96 1.04
CA LEU A 30 -2.54 10.81 1.52
C LEU A 30 -3.56 10.01 2.34
N LEU A 31 -3.93 8.82 1.86
CA LEU A 31 -4.85 7.94 2.58
C LEU A 31 -4.23 7.44 3.90
N GLY A 32 -2.94 7.11 3.91
CA GLY A 32 -2.21 6.70 5.12
C GLY A 32 -2.16 7.77 6.21
N GLY A 33 -2.04 9.04 5.83
CA GLY A 33 -2.07 10.15 6.79
C GLY A 33 -3.47 10.45 7.36
N VAL A 34 -4.53 10.25 6.57
CA VAL A 34 -5.92 10.60 6.97
C VAL A 34 -6.63 9.43 7.65
N LEU A 35 -6.48 8.22 7.12
CA LEU A 35 -7.19 7.01 7.58
C LEU A 35 -6.32 6.10 8.44
N GLY A 36 -5.02 6.40 8.57
CA GLY A 36 -4.08 5.64 9.40
C GLY A 36 -4.07 4.14 9.04
N PRO A 37 -4.24 3.23 10.03
CA PRO A 37 -4.15 1.79 9.81
C PRO A 37 -5.24 1.26 8.85
N VAL A 38 -6.36 1.96 8.68
CA VAL A 38 -7.41 1.55 7.74
C VAL A 38 -6.92 1.64 6.29
N ALA A 39 -6.06 2.62 5.98
CA ALA A 39 -5.47 2.76 4.65
C ALA A 39 -4.59 1.56 4.28
N TRP A 40 -3.92 0.95 5.25
CA TRP A 40 -3.11 -0.24 5.07
C TRP A 40 -3.94 -1.45 4.66
N CYS A 41 -5.05 -1.71 5.35
CA CYS A 41 -5.98 -2.78 4.98
C CYS A 41 -6.50 -2.58 3.56
N LEU A 42 -6.90 -1.36 3.23
CA LEU A 42 -7.39 -1.02 1.89
C LEU A 42 -6.32 -1.20 0.82
N PHE A 43 -5.06 -0.84 1.12
CA PHE A 43 -3.91 -1.02 0.24
C PHE A 43 -3.65 -2.49 -0.08
N ASN A 44 -3.68 -3.36 0.92
CA ASN A 44 -3.50 -4.80 0.73
C ASN A 44 -4.62 -5.43 -0.11
N VAL A 45 -5.88 -5.02 0.09
CA VAL A 45 -7.00 -5.49 -0.73
C VAL A 45 -6.86 -5.03 -2.18
N HIS A 46 -6.50 -3.75 -2.39
CA HIS A 46 -6.27 -3.22 -3.73
C HIS A 46 -5.09 -3.91 -4.43
N TYR A 47 -3.99 -4.12 -3.71
CA TYR A 47 -2.84 -4.84 -4.22
C TYR A 47 -3.21 -6.27 -4.61
N ARG A 48 -3.92 -7.00 -3.73
CA ARG A 48 -4.38 -8.36 -4.03
C ARG A 48 -5.27 -8.39 -5.27
N ARG A 49 -6.17 -7.43 -5.42
CA ARG A 49 -7.04 -7.34 -6.60
C ARG A 49 -6.27 -7.02 -7.87
N ALA A 50 -5.29 -6.12 -7.82
CA ALA A 50 -4.41 -5.82 -8.94
C ALA A 50 -3.55 -7.04 -9.32
N PHE A 51 -3.01 -7.73 -8.31
CA PHE A 51 -2.23 -8.95 -8.45
C PHE A 51 -3.03 -10.08 -9.09
N VAL A 52 -4.26 -10.33 -8.63
CA VAL A 52 -5.15 -11.37 -9.22
C VAL A 52 -5.50 -11.05 -10.66
N ARG A 53 -5.71 -9.77 -11.02
CA ARG A 53 -5.92 -9.36 -12.42
C ARG A 53 -4.68 -9.56 -13.30
N HIS A 54 -3.49 -9.38 -12.72
CA HIS A 54 -2.23 -9.62 -13.41
C HIS A 54 -1.97 -11.12 -13.61
N VAL A 55 -2.10 -11.93 -12.54
CA VAL A 55 -1.92 -13.39 -12.57
C VAL A 55 -2.98 -14.09 -13.42
N GLY A 56 -4.23 -13.63 -13.38
CA GLY A 56 -5.29 -14.16 -14.23
C GLY A 56 -5.07 -13.89 -15.73
N ARG A 57 -4.22 -12.90 -16.09
CA ARG A 57 -3.81 -12.63 -17.48
C ARG A 57 -2.45 -13.25 -17.83
N GLN A 58 -1.61 -13.52 -16.85
CA GLN A 58 -0.30 -14.16 -17.02
C GLN A 58 -0.23 -15.40 -16.14
N SER A 59 -0.74 -16.52 -16.65
CA SER A 59 -0.69 -17.84 -16.00
C SER A 59 0.73 -18.36 -15.77
N CYS A 60 1.75 -17.66 -16.27
CA CYS A 60 3.17 -17.94 -16.07
C CYS A 60 3.85 -16.75 -15.36
N GLY A 61 3.56 -16.56 -14.08
CA GLY A 61 4.31 -15.65 -13.22
C GLY A 61 5.13 -16.43 -12.21
N TRP A 62 6.44 -16.54 -12.45
CA TRP A 62 7.38 -17.15 -11.49
C TRP A 62 7.49 -16.25 -10.26
N ARG A 63 7.25 -16.79 -9.06
CA ARG A 63 7.50 -16.09 -7.79
C ARG A 63 8.89 -16.50 -7.29
N PRO A 64 9.81 -15.56 -7.02
CA PRO A 64 10.91 -15.83 -6.10
C PRO A 64 10.38 -15.98 -4.66
#